data_AF-A0A530B3I8-F1
#
_entry.id   AF-A0A530B3I8-F1
#
_cell.length_a   1.000
_cell.length_b   1.000
_cell.length_c   1.000
_cell.angle_alpha   90.00
_cell.angle_beta   90.00
_cell.angle_gamma   90.00
#
_symmetry.space_group_name_H-M   'P 1'
#
loop_
_entity.id
_entity.type
_entity.pdbx_description
1 polymer ?
#
loop_
_entity_poly.entity_id
_entity_poly.type
_entity_poly.pdbx_seq_one_letter_code
_entity_poly.pdbx_strand_id
1 'polypeptide(L)'
;DPSYSPGYYGRALILVKMHEPEKAIADFSRAIEMEPDDAPLYFGRGSARYYLGDYDRAIADFDRALELDPKSDMARQGRKLARAAKEKASLSKKSGKLASQAGKQAPAPQALTRAYINAEVQKQDSQILKAIAEEFPDDYNALLDDVMVVARLGGKQAVENTSRVAVAKLRRRYAPLLPSTPDNEASQALSAQLAMINYLMARQTPTNCDNYLRLGPDAVSAPDNEFLVHLDRIGATLFRAFGAAKRSGLPAAEPEDQDWSLVAEAFTKSGGTPTEMEAIANANQALSGLCPPTAKLFAAALSLQGEPGRHVKTALLYAIMKN
;
A
#
# COMPACT_ATOMS: atom_id res chain seq x y z
N ASP A 1 -21.64 10.31 -18.14
CA ASP A 1 -22.39 9.62 -19.20
C ASP A 1 -22.12 8.11 -19.08
N PRO A 2 -23.14 7.28 -18.79
CA PRO A 2 -23.00 5.82 -18.68
C PRO A 2 -22.63 5.09 -19.98
N SER A 3 -22.61 5.81 -21.12
CA SER A 3 -22.30 5.28 -22.46
C SER A 3 -20.89 5.62 -22.97
N TYR A 4 -20.03 6.20 -22.12
CA TYR A 4 -18.71 6.68 -22.52
C TYR A 4 -17.61 5.62 -22.33
N SER A 5 -17.32 4.83 -23.38
CA SER A 5 -16.29 3.78 -23.40
C SER A 5 -14.91 4.23 -22.92
N PRO A 6 -14.36 5.40 -23.35
CA PRO A 6 -13.04 5.86 -22.88
C PRO A 6 -12.97 6.09 -21.36
N GLY A 7 -14.11 6.38 -20.71
CA GLY A 7 -14.19 6.51 -19.26
C GLY A 7 -14.00 5.19 -18.52
N TYR A 8 -14.60 4.11 -19.02
CA TYR A 8 -14.41 2.76 -18.47
C TYR A 8 -12.99 2.23 -18.75
N TYR A 9 -12.45 2.48 -19.94
CA TYR A 9 -11.06 2.15 -20.27
C TYR A 9 -10.05 2.85 -19.35
N GLY A 10 -10.17 4.18 -19.21
CA GLY A 10 -9.30 4.95 -18.32
C GLY A 10 -9.39 4.50 -16.87
N ARG A 11 -10.60 4.22 -16.38
CA ARG A 11 -10.81 3.70 -15.02
C ARG A 11 -10.23 2.29 -14.85
N ALA A 12 -10.42 1.40 -15.82
CA ALA A 12 -9.86 0.05 -15.78
C ALA A 12 -8.33 0.07 -15.71
N LEU A 13 -7.66 0.96 -16.45
CA LEU A 13 -6.21 1.14 -16.37
C LEU A 13 -5.76 1.62 -14.98
N ILE A 14 -6.51 2.54 -14.36
CA ILE A 14 -6.26 2.99 -12.99
C ILE A 14 -6.48 1.85 -12.01
N LEU A 15 -7.54 1.04 -12.17
CA LEU A 15 -7.82 -0.11 -11.32
C LEU A 15 -6.75 -1.21 -11.43
N VAL A 16 -6.18 -1.44 -12.61
CA VAL A 16 -4.99 -2.31 -12.77
C VAL A 16 -3.80 -1.74 -12.00
N LYS A 17 -3.55 -0.43 -12.08
CA LYS A 17 -2.49 0.24 -11.28
C LYS A 17 -2.78 0.22 -9.78
N MET A 18 -4.04 0.19 -9.38
CA MET A 18 -4.49 0.05 -7.99
C MET A 18 -4.56 -1.42 -7.53
N HIS A 19 -4.14 -2.36 -8.37
CA HIS A 19 -4.16 -3.81 -8.09
C HIS A 19 -5.56 -4.34 -7.76
N GLU A 20 -6.58 -3.90 -8.48
CA GLU A 20 -7.96 -4.40 -8.40
C GLU A 20 -8.39 -5.07 -9.73
N PRO A 21 -7.77 -6.20 -10.11
CA PRO A 21 -7.96 -6.82 -11.43
C PRO A 21 -9.39 -7.31 -11.68
N GLU A 22 -10.15 -7.71 -10.67
CA GLU A 22 -11.56 -8.12 -10.81
C GLU A 22 -12.45 -6.94 -11.24
N LYS A 23 -12.25 -5.76 -10.64
CA LYS A 23 -12.99 -4.56 -11.01
C LYS A 23 -12.54 -4.03 -12.37
N ALA A 24 -11.24 -4.12 -12.67
CA ALA A 24 -10.73 -3.80 -14.00
C ALA A 24 -11.34 -4.70 -15.08
N ILE A 25 -11.53 -6.01 -14.82
CA ILE A 25 -12.19 -6.93 -15.77
C ILE A 25 -13.64 -6.52 -16.02
N ALA A 26 -14.38 -6.12 -14.99
CA ALA A 26 -15.76 -5.65 -15.14
C ALA A 26 -15.83 -4.40 -16.02
N ASP A 27 -14.93 -3.43 -15.78
CA ASP A 27 -14.87 -2.19 -16.55
C ASP A 27 -14.41 -2.42 -18.00
N PHE A 28 -13.37 -3.24 -18.23
CA PHE A 28 -12.98 -3.61 -19.58
C PHE A 28 -14.10 -4.37 -20.30
N SER A 29 -14.83 -5.24 -19.62
CA SER A 29 -15.96 -5.95 -20.24
C SER A 29 -17.07 -4.99 -20.63
N ARG A 30 -17.36 -3.98 -19.80
CA ARG A 30 -18.33 -2.95 -20.12
C ARG A 30 -17.89 -2.06 -21.28
N ALA A 31 -16.60 -1.71 -21.35
CA ALA A 31 -16.03 -0.99 -22.48
C ALA A 31 -16.12 -1.81 -23.78
N ILE A 32 -15.85 -3.13 -23.71
CA ILE A 32 -15.94 -4.05 -24.86
C ILE A 32 -17.38 -4.18 -25.37
N GLU A 33 -18.39 -4.13 -24.50
CA GLU A 33 -19.80 -4.10 -24.93
C GLU A 33 -20.13 -2.85 -25.77
N MET A 34 -19.39 -1.76 -25.57
CA MET A 34 -19.57 -0.50 -26.30
C MET A 34 -18.70 -0.45 -27.57
N GLU A 35 -17.45 -0.90 -27.46
CA GLU A 35 -16.44 -0.88 -28.53
C GLU A 35 -15.87 -2.30 -28.73
N PRO A 36 -16.63 -3.20 -29.39
CA PRO A 36 -16.27 -4.62 -29.50
C PRO A 36 -15.08 -4.91 -30.42
N ASP A 37 -14.62 -3.91 -31.18
CA ASP A 37 -13.51 -4.02 -32.13
C ASP A 37 -12.25 -3.25 -31.68
N ASP A 38 -12.21 -2.78 -30.43
CA ASP A 38 -11.03 -2.13 -29.85
C ASP A 38 -10.05 -3.18 -29.27
N ALA A 39 -8.95 -3.41 -30.00
CA ALA A 39 -7.91 -4.37 -29.60
C ALA A 39 -7.28 -4.09 -28.21
N PRO A 40 -6.90 -2.83 -27.86
CA PRO A 40 -6.47 -2.47 -26.52
C PRO A 40 -7.39 -2.92 -25.37
N LEU A 41 -8.72 -2.88 -25.54
CA LEU A 41 -9.64 -3.32 -24.49
C LEU A 41 -9.50 -4.82 -24.16
N TYR A 42 -9.41 -5.66 -25.19
CA TYR A 42 -9.17 -7.09 -25.00
C TYR A 42 -7.79 -7.36 -24.43
N PHE A 43 -6.76 -6.64 -24.87
CA PHE A 43 -5.43 -6.75 -24.27
C PHE A 43 -5.43 -6.39 -22.78
N GLY A 44 -6.11 -5.31 -22.41
CA GLY A 44 -6.26 -4.86 -21.02
C GLY A 44 -6.97 -5.90 -20.15
N ARG A 45 -8.10 -6.44 -20.63
CA ARG A 45 -8.84 -7.50 -19.92
C ARG A 45 -8.05 -8.81 -19.82
N GLY A 46 -7.38 -9.21 -20.91
CA GLY A 46 -6.52 -10.39 -20.94
C GLY A 46 -5.37 -10.29 -19.96
N SER A 47 -4.78 -9.11 -19.82
CA SER A 47 -3.75 -8.82 -18.82
C SER A 47 -4.30 -8.94 -17.40
N ALA A 48 -5.47 -8.35 -17.11
CA ALA A 48 -6.11 -8.46 -15.79
C ALA A 48 -6.47 -9.92 -15.44
N ARG A 49 -6.98 -10.71 -16.40
CA ARG A 49 -7.26 -12.15 -16.22
C ARG A 49 -6.00 -12.98 -16.03
N TYR A 50 -4.93 -12.63 -16.74
CA TYR A 50 -3.61 -13.24 -16.56
C TYR A 50 -3.10 -13.04 -15.13
N TYR A 51 -3.25 -11.82 -14.58
CA TYR A 51 -2.91 -11.53 -13.19
C TYR A 51 -3.76 -12.32 -12.18
N LEU A 52 -5.01 -12.66 -12.52
CA LEU A 52 -5.89 -13.52 -11.71
C LEU A 52 -5.65 -15.02 -11.88
N GLY A 53 -4.73 -15.43 -12.76
CA GLY A 53 -4.46 -16.84 -13.05
C GLY A 53 -5.53 -17.52 -13.91
N ASP A 54 -6.50 -16.79 -14.45
CA ASP A 54 -7.47 -17.29 -15.43
C ASP A 54 -6.82 -17.33 -16.82
N TYR A 55 -5.79 -18.18 -16.95
CA TYR A 55 -4.93 -18.21 -18.13
C TYR A 55 -5.70 -18.60 -19.41
N ASP A 56 -6.74 -19.41 -19.29
CA ASP A 56 -7.57 -19.81 -20.44
C ASP A 56 -8.32 -18.60 -21.02
N ARG A 57 -8.99 -17.83 -20.17
CA ARG A 57 -9.70 -16.63 -20.63
C ARG A 57 -8.75 -15.48 -20.99
N ALA A 58 -7.59 -15.41 -20.34
CA ALA A 58 -6.54 -14.47 -20.73
C ALA A 58 -6.01 -14.74 -22.14
N ILE A 59 -5.73 -16.02 -22.47
CA ILE A 59 -5.31 -16.42 -23.83
C ILE A 59 -6.38 -16.05 -24.84
N ALA A 60 -7.66 -16.32 -24.55
CA ALA A 60 -8.76 -15.98 -25.44
C ALA A 60 -8.86 -14.47 -25.72
N ASP A 61 -8.70 -13.64 -24.69
CA ASP A 61 -8.69 -12.19 -24.85
C ASP A 61 -7.46 -11.70 -25.65
N PHE A 62 -6.27 -12.26 -25.42
CA PHE A 62 -5.09 -11.92 -26.23
C PHE A 62 -5.20 -12.41 -27.67
N ASP A 63 -5.83 -13.56 -27.90
CA ASP A 63 -6.16 -14.05 -29.25
C ASP A 63 -7.09 -13.07 -29.95
N ARG A 64 -8.16 -12.61 -29.29
CA ARG A 64 -9.07 -11.61 -29.86
C ARG A 64 -8.38 -10.27 -30.15
N ALA A 65 -7.50 -9.82 -29.25
CA ALA A 65 -6.69 -8.62 -29.49
C ALA A 65 -5.78 -8.76 -30.73
N LEU A 66 -5.23 -9.95 -30.98
CA LEU A 66 -4.39 -10.23 -32.16
C LEU A 66 -5.20 -10.44 -33.44
N GLU A 67 -6.46 -10.85 -33.36
CA GLU A 67 -7.37 -10.85 -34.51
C GLU A 67 -7.66 -9.42 -34.99
N LEU A 68 -7.89 -8.51 -34.04
CA LEU A 68 -8.19 -7.10 -34.30
C LEU A 68 -6.93 -6.29 -34.68
N ASP A 69 -5.79 -6.56 -34.03
CA ASP A 69 -4.48 -6.00 -34.40
C ASP A 69 -3.40 -7.10 -34.45
N PRO A 70 -3.17 -7.71 -35.62
CA PRO A 70 -2.17 -8.75 -35.81
C PRO A 70 -0.71 -8.28 -35.57
N LYS A 71 -0.46 -6.96 -35.59
CA LYS A 71 0.87 -6.37 -35.40
C LYS A 71 1.16 -6.04 -33.94
N SER A 72 0.22 -6.26 -33.02
CA SER A 72 0.43 -6.01 -31.60
C SER A 72 1.45 -6.97 -30.98
N ASP A 73 2.68 -6.48 -30.80
CA ASP A 73 3.74 -7.23 -30.11
C ASP A 73 3.38 -7.49 -28.64
N MET A 74 2.68 -6.54 -28.01
CA MET A 74 2.22 -6.67 -26.61
C MET A 74 1.24 -7.82 -26.44
N ALA A 75 0.21 -7.92 -27.31
CA ALA A 75 -0.75 -9.02 -27.24
C ALA A 75 -0.10 -10.38 -27.55
N ARG A 76 0.86 -10.40 -28.49
CA ARG A 76 1.64 -11.60 -28.82
C ARG A 76 2.48 -12.09 -27.64
N GLN A 77 3.13 -11.16 -26.94
CA GLN A 77 3.89 -11.45 -25.73
C GLN A 77 2.99 -11.92 -24.59
N GLY A 78 1.88 -11.21 -24.33
CA GLY A 78 0.89 -11.57 -23.31
C GLY A 78 0.33 -12.98 -23.50
N ARG A 79 -0.05 -13.33 -24.72
CA ARG A 79 -0.50 -14.68 -25.10
C ARG A 79 0.56 -15.75 -24.83
N LYS A 80 1.82 -15.50 -25.22
CA LYS A 80 2.95 -16.42 -25.00
C LYS A 80 3.16 -16.69 -23.51
N LEU A 81 3.14 -15.63 -22.69
CA LEU A 81 3.27 -15.72 -21.24
C LEU A 81 2.10 -16.51 -20.62
N ALA A 82 0.87 -16.23 -21.04
CA ALA A 82 -0.32 -16.93 -20.55
C ALA A 82 -0.30 -18.43 -20.91
N ARG A 83 0.17 -18.81 -22.11
CA ARG A 83 0.35 -20.22 -22.51
C ARG A 83 1.40 -20.93 -21.66
N ALA A 84 2.55 -20.30 -21.46
CA ALA A 84 3.61 -20.86 -20.62
C ALA A 84 3.15 -21.02 -19.16
N ALA A 85 2.40 -20.05 -18.63
CA ALA A 85 1.83 -20.10 -17.29
C ALA A 85 0.78 -21.22 -17.15
N LYS A 86 -0.11 -21.37 -18.15
CA LYS A 86 -1.08 -22.48 -18.23
C LYS A 86 -0.40 -23.84 -18.26
N GLU A 87 0.63 -23.99 -19.09
CA GLU A 87 1.38 -25.23 -19.22
C GLU A 87 2.07 -25.58 -17.89
N LYS A 88 2.76 -24.61 -17.27
CA LYS A 88 3.37 -24.77 -15.95
C LYS A 88 2.33 -25.14 -14.87
N ALA A 89 1.16 -24.53 -14.89
CA ALA A 89 0.05 -24.85 -13.98
C ALA A 89 -0.50 -26.28 -14.22
N SER A 90 -0.56 -26.73 -15.47
CA SER A 90 -1.00 -28.09 -15.83
C SER A 90 0.02 -29.15 -15.42
N LEU A 91 1.32 -28.86 -15.56
CA LEU A 91 2.40 -29.74 -15.11
C LEU A 91 2.41 -29.85 -13.58
N SER A 92 2.19 -28.75 -12.87
CA SER A 92 2.03 -28.73 -11.40
C SER A 92 0.84 -29.59 -10.92
N LYS A 93 -0.30 -29.54 -11.62
CA LYS A 93 -1.45 -30.42 -11.34
C LYS A 93 -1.15 -31.90 -11.62
N LYS A 94 -0.38 -32.19 -12.69
CA LYS A 94 0.01 -33.55 -13.06
C LYS A 94 1.05 -34.14 -12.10
N SER A 95 2.03 -33.34 -11.65
CA SER A 95 3.00 -33.73 -10.62
C SER A 95 2.33 -33.95 -9.26
N GLY A 96 1.31 -33.15 -8.89
CA GLY A 96 0.51 -33.38 -7.69
C GLY A 96 -0.26 -34.70 -7.71
N LYS A 97 -0.78 -35.11 -8.86
CA LYS A 97 -1.49 -36.38 -9.05
C LYS A 97 -0.54 -37.60 -9.04
N LEU A 98 0.68 -37.45 -9.56
CA LEU A 98 1.73 -38.47 -9.48
C LEU A 98 2.31 -38.60 -8.06
N ALA A 99 2.46 -37.49 -7.34
CA ALA A 99 2.91 -37.49 -5.93
C ALA A 99 1.91 -38.19 -5.00
N SER A 100 0.60 -38.13 -5.27
CA SER A 100 -0.41 -38.90 -4.51
C SER A 100 -0.35 -40.41 -4.72
N GLN A 101 0.34 -40.90 -5.76
CA GLN A 101 0.50 -42.33 -6.04
C GLN A 101 1.83 -42.91 -5.54
N ALA A 102 2.84 -42.08 -5.28
CA ALA A 102 4.19 -42.50 -4.88
C ALA A 102 4.43 -42.51 -3.35
N GLY A 103 3.37 -42.40 -2.55
CA GLY A 103 3.48 -42.24 -1.09
C GLY A 103 3.89 -43.50 -0.34
N LYS A 104 5.19 -43.84 -0.31
CA LYS A 104 5.90 -44.37 0.87
C LYS A 104 7.36 -43.88 0.84
N GLN A 105 7.73 -43.09 1.85
CA GLN A 105 9.10 -42.66 2.20
C GLN A 105 9.73 -41.53 1.37
N ALA A 106 9.18 -40.33 1.49
CA ALA A 106 9.94 -39.08 1.47
C ALA A 106 9.22 -38.06 2.37
N PRO A 107 9.92 -37.20 3.15
CA PRO A 107 9.25 -36.16 3.92
C PRO A 107 8.54 -35.21 2.95
N ALA A 108 7.24 -35.00 3.17
CA ALA A 108 6.37 -34.27 2.27
C ALA A 108 6.87 -32.83 2.03
N PRO A 109 6.77 -32.28 0.80
CA PRO A 109 6.91 -30.84 0.60
C PRO A 109 5.88 -30.15 1.51
N GLN A 110 6.34 -29.26 2.40
CA GLN A 110 5.46 -28.58 3.34
C GLN A 110 4.33 -27.93 2.56
N ALA A 111 3.09 -28.34 2.85
CA ALA A 111 1.93 -27.74 2.22
C ALA A 111 1.93 -26.24 2.56
N LEU A 112 1.82 -25.40 1.53
CA LEU A 112 1.59 -23.95 1.66
C LEU A 112 0.26 -23.73 2.38
N THR A 113 0.30 -23.75 3.70
CA THR A 113 -0.82 -23.52 4.62
C THR A 113 -0.68 -22.15 5.24
N ARG A 114 -1.77 -21.61 5.79
CA ARG A 114 -1.73 -20.34 6.55
C ARG A 114 -0.72 -20.40 7.70
N ALA A 115 -0.64 -21.54 8.40
CA ALA A 115 0.32 -21.76 9.48
C ALA A 115 1.77 -21.69 9.00
N TYR A 116 2.07 -22.29 7.85
CA TYR A 116 3.40 -22.21 7.23
C TYR A 116 3.74 -20.77 6.82
N ILE A 117 2.84 -20.09 6.10
CA ILE A 117 3.05 -18.70 5.69
C ILE A 117 3.24 -17.79 6.90
N ASN A 118 2.43 -17.97 7.96
CA ASN A 118 2.59 -17.23 9.20
C ASN A 118 3.98 -17.47 9.80
N ALA A 119 4.46 -18.71 9.87
CA ALA A 119 5.79 -19.02 10.39
C ALA A 119 6.91 -18.35 9.58
N GLU A 120 6.80 -18.31 8.24
CA GLU A 120 7.75 -17.60 7.39
C GLU A 120 7.69 -16.07 7.59
N VAL A 121 6.49 -15.51 7.76
CA VAL A 121 6.32 -14.08 8.07
C VAL A 121 6.96 -13.73 9.42
N GLN A 122 6.78 -14.56 10.44
CA GLN A 122 7.37 -14.32 11.77
C GLN A 122 8.91 -14.33 11.76
N LYS A 123 9.54 -15.10 10.85
CA LYS A 123 11.01 -15.10 10.68
C LYS A 123 11.55 -13.78 10.14
N GLN A 124 10.73 -12.99 9.46
CA GLN A 124 11.15 -11.69 8.91
C GLN A 124 11.21 -10.58 9.95
N ASP A 125 10.75 -10.85 11.18
CA ASP A 125 10.77 -9.93 12.32
C ASP A 125 10.11 -8.56 12.05
N SER A 126 9.16 -8.52 11.12
CA SER A 126 8.47 -7.30 10.71
C SER A 126 7.56 -6.77 11.83
N GLN A 127 7.87 -5.60 12.36
CA GLN A 127 7.08 -4.98 13.42
C GLN A 127 5.69 -4.55 12.93
N ILE A 128 5.58 -4.14 11.67
CA ILE A 128 4.27 -3.77 11.11
C ILE A 128 3.32 -4.97 11.06
N LEU A 129 3.80 -6.13 10.61
CA LEU A 129 2.98 -7.34 10.53
C LEU A 129 2.63 -7.88 11.92
N LYS A 130 3.55 -7.78 12.90
CA LYS A 130 3.26 -8.08 14.30
C LYS A 130 2.17 -7.18 14.87
N ALA A 131 2.26 -5.87 14.68
CA ALA A 131 1.24 -4.93 15.14
C ALA A 131 -0.12 -5.21 14.49
N ILE A 132 -0.16 -5.55 13.19
CA ILE A 132 -1.42 -5.94 12.53
C ILE A 132 -1.98 -7.23 13.13
N ALA A 133 -1.14 -8.24 13.38
CA ALA A 133 -1.58 -9.51 13.97
C ALA A 133 -2.15 -9.35 15.39
N GLU A 134 -1.55 -8.47 16.20
CA GLU A 134 -1.97 -8.17 17.56
C GLU A 134 -3.26 -7.35 17.60
N GLU A 135 -3.35 -6.30 16.77
CA GLU A 135 -4.42 -5.30 16.84
C GLU A 135 -5.63 -5.67 15.96
N PHE A 136 -5.39 -6.41 14.87
CA PHE A 136 -6.36 -6.73 13.82
C PHE A 136 -6.20 -8.19 13.31
N PRO A 137 -6.43 -9.20 14.16
CA PRO A 137 -6.13 -10.60 13.84
C PRO A 137 -6.92 -11.14 12.63
N ASP A 138 -8.15 -10.69 12.40
CA ASP A 138 -8.96 -11.10 11.25
C ASP A 138 -8.38 -10.57 9.93
N ASP A 139 -8.00 -9.30 9.89
CA ASP A 139 -7.37 -8.67 8.74
C ASP A 139 -5.95 -9.22 8.49
N TYR A 140 -5.22 -9.56 9.55
CA TYR A 140 -3.96 -10.29 9.44
C TYR A 140 -4.15 -11.66 8.78
N ASN A 141 -5.15 -12.43 9.23
CA ASN A 141 -5.46 -13.73 8.63
C ASN A 141 -5.86 -13.62 7.16
N ALA A 142 -6.63 -12.59 6.79
CA ALA A 142 -6.98 -12.32 5.41
C ALA A 142 -5.73 -11.98 4.56
N LEU A 143 -4.80 -11.19 5.10
CA LEU A 143 -3.52 -10.90 4.45
C LEU A 143 -2.71 -12.19 4.21
N LEU A 144 -2.65 -13.08 5.20
CA LEU A 144 -1.96 -14.37 5.04
C LEU A 144 -2.62 -15.26 3.99
N ASP A 145 -3.93 -15.21 3.85
CA ASP A 145 -4.66 -15.93 2.81
C ASP A 145 -4.34 -15.39 1.41
N ASP A 146 -4.31 -14.07 1.24
CA ASP A 146 -3.93 -13.42 -0.02
C ASP A 146 -2.48 -13.77 -0.39
N VAL A 147 -1.55 -13.69 0.57
CA VAL A 147 -0.14 -14.08 0.37
C VAL A 147 -0.04 -15.55 0.01
N MET A 148 -0.80 -16.43 0.67
CA MET A 148 -0.81 -17.86 0.37
C MET A 148 -1.31 -18.16 -1.04
N VAL A 149 -2.37 -17.48 -1.50
CA VAL A 149 -2.88 -17.59 -2.87
C VAL A 149 -1.80 -17.16 -3.87
N VAL A 150 -1.18 -16.00 -3.64
CA VAL A 150 -0.16 -15.47 -4.54
C VAL A 150 1.12 -16.31 -4.52
N ALA A 151 1.56 -16.80 -3.37
CA ALA A 151 2.72 -17.68 -3.25
C ALA A 151 2.56 -19.02 -3.99
N ARG A 152 1.32 -19.51 -4.14
CA ARG A 152 1.01 -20.69 -4.96
C ARG A 152 1.03 -20.40 -6.46
N LEU A 153 0.78 -19.15 -6.85
CA LEU A 153 0.60 -18.72 -8.24
C LEU A 153 1.82 -17.98 -8.83
N GLY A 154 2.70 -17.40 -8.00
CA GLY A 154 3.73 -16.45 -8.44
C GLY A 154 4.90 -16.28 -7.47
N GLY A 155 6.04 -15.86 -8.02
CA GLY A 155 7.32 -15.71 -7.31
C GLY A 155 7.40 -14.46 -6.41
N LYS A 156 8.53 -14.35 -5.69
CA LYS A 156 8.84 -13.37 -4.62
C LYS A 156 8.23 -11.97 -4.81
N GLN A 157 8.40 -11.35 -5.98
CA GLN A 157 7.90 -9.98 -6.25
C GLN A 157 6.38 -9.83 -6.09
N ALA A 158 5.61 -10.86 -6.47
CA ALA A 158 4.16 -10.83 -6.35
C ALA A 158 3.73 -10.86 -4.88
N VAL A 159 4.40 -11.68 -4.06
CA VAL A 159 4.19 -11.73 -2.61
C VAL A 159 4.50 -10.37 -1.98
N GLU A 160 5.65 -9.76 -2.30
CA GLU A 160 6.04 -8.44 -1.80
C GLU A 160 5.01 -7.36 -2.17
N ASN A 161 4.57 -7.33 -3.44
CA ASN A 161 3.58 -6.38 -3.90
C ASN A 161 2.23 -6.57 -3.19
N THR A 162 1.76 -7.81 -3.03
CA THR A 162 0.51 -8.12 -2.33
C THR A 162 0.57 -7.69 -0.87
N SER A 163 1.65 -8.00 -0.15
CA SER A 163 1.84 -7.58 1.23
C SER A 163 1.83 -6.06 1.36
N ARG A 164 2.54 -5.34 0.49
CA ARG A 164 2.58 -3.86 0.48
C ARG A 164 1.19 -3.26 0.25
N VAL A 165 0.45 -3.78 -0.73
CA VAL A 165 -0.89 -3.30 -1.06
C VAL A 165 -1.88 -3.57 0.08
N ALA A 166 -1.83 -4.76 0.69
CA ALA A 166 -2.68 -5.12 1.82
C ALA A 166 -2.47 -4.18 3.01
N VAL A 167 -1.21 -3.94 3.39
CA VAL A 167 -0.85 -2.97 4.44
C VAL A 167 -1.37 -1.57 4.13
N ALA A 168 -1.18 -1.08 2.90
CA ALA A 168 -1.65 0.24 2.50
C ALA A 168 -3.18 0.36 2.56
N LYS A 169 -3.92 -0.69 2.17
CA LYS A 169 -5.38 -0.74 2.27
C LYS A 169 -5.85 -0.67 3.72
N LEU A 170 -5.23 -1.44 4.63
CA LEU A 170 -5.57 -1.43 6.05
C LEU A 170 -5.29 -0.06 6.69
N ARG A 171 -4.15 0.54 6.37
CA ARG A 171 -3.81 1.91 6.78
C ARG A 171 -4.94 2.89 6.43
N ARG A 172 -5.37 2.92 5.16
CA ARG A 172 -6.47 3.79 4.72
C ARG A 172 -7.80 3.47 5.40
N ARG A 173 -8.09 2.17 5.62
CA ARG A 173 -9.32 1.70 6.27
C ARG A 173 -9.45 2.22 7.71
N TYR A 174 -8.34 2.22 8.46
CA TYR A 174 -8.34 2.60 9.88
C TYR A 174 -7.94 4.04 10.17
N ALA A 175 -7.45 4.79 9.17
CA ALA A 175 -7.14 6.21 9.32
C ALA A 175 -8.25 7.04 10.01
N PRO A 176 -9.56 6.82 9.77
CA PRO A 176 -10.62 7.54 10.45
C PRO A 176 -10.69 7.34 11.98
N LEU A 177 -10.00 6.34 12.53
CA LEU A 177 -9.90 6.12 13.98
C LEU A 177 -8.89 7.05 14.65
N LEU A 178 -7.99 7.68 13.89
CA LEU A 178 -6.91 8.49 14.44
C LEU A 178 -7.38 9.55 15.45
N PRO A 179 -8.46 10.32 15.19
CA PRO A 179 -8.96 11.32 16.15
C PRO A 179 -9.30 10.79 17.55
N SER A 180 -9.55 9.48 17.70
CA SER A 180 -9.84 8.80 18.98
C SER A 180 -8.61 8.12 19.61
N THR A 181 -7.41 8.30 19.04
CA THR A 181 -6.19 7.69 19.54
C THR A 181 -5.74 8.35 20.83
N PRO A 182 -5.41 7.59 21.89
CA PRO A 182 -4.82 8.17 23.09
C PRO A 182 -3.47 8.85 22.83
N ASP A 183 -3.13 9.82 23.68
CA ASP A 183 -2.03 10.75 23.42
C ASP A 183 -0.66 10.06 23.32
N ASN A 184 -0.44 9.00 24.10
CA ASN A 184 0.80 8.24 24.11
C ASN A 184 1.01 7.48 22.79
N GLU A 185 0.00 6.81 22.23
CA GLU A 185 0.14 6.15 20.93
C GLU A 185 0.23 7.16 19.77
N ALA A 186 -0.53 8.26 19.83
CA ALA A 186 -0.41 9.34 18.84
C ALA A 186 1.01 9.96 18.86
N SER A 187 1.58 10.17 20.05
CA SER A 187 2.95 10.68 20.21
C SER A 187 4.00 9.71 19.67
N GLN A 188 3.85 8.40 19.92
CA GLN A 188 4.77 7.40 19.38
C GLN A 188 4.74 7.36 17.85
N ALA A 189 3.54 7.41 17.25
CA ALA A 189 3.39 7.42 15.80
C ALA A 189 3.97 8.68 15.17
N LEU A 190 3.70 9.87 15.73
CA LEU A 190 4.25 11.12 15.19
C LEU A 190 5.77 11.20 15.40
N SER A 191 6.29 10.67 16.50
CA SER A 191 7.73 10.57 16.75
C SER A 191 8.43 9.67 15.71
N ALA A 192 7.80 8.57 15.28
CA ALA A 192 8.35 7.73 14.22
C ALA A 192 8.42 8.46 12.86
N GLN A 193 7.42 9.29 12.55
CA GLN A 193 7.43 10.15 11.36
C GLN A 193 8.56 11.19 11.41
N LEU A 194 8.71 11.88 12.54
CA LEU A 194 9.80 12.84 12.76
C LEU A 194 11.18 12.17 12.61
N ALA A 195 11.35 10.96 13.15
CA ALA A 195 12.60 10.22 13.02
C ALA A 195 12.95 9.91 11.55
N MET A 196 11.97 9.56 10.72
CA MET A 196 12.17 9.35 9.29
C MET A 196 12.55 10.65 8.56
N ILE A 197 11.87 11.77 8.84
CA ILE A 197 12.22 13.06 8.23
C ILE A 197 13.65 13.46 8.60
N ASN A 198 14.04 13.30 9.87
CA ASN A 198 15.41 13.55 10.33
C ASN A 198 16.44 12.63 9.65
N TYR A 199 16.12 11.34 9.50
CA TYR A 199 16.94 10.39 8.76
C TYR A 199 17.17 10.86 7.31
N LEU A 200 16.11 11.29 6.62
CA LEU A 200 16.18 11.76 5.23
C LEU A 200 16.98 13.06 5.12
N MET A 201 16.75 14.05 6.00
CA MET A 201 17.52 15.29 5.99
C MET A 201 19.03 15.07 6.18
N ALA A 202 19.42 14.06 6.95
CA ALA A 202 20.82 13.75 7.21
C ALA A 202 21.52 13.01 6.07
N ARG A 203 20.77 12.30 5.20
CA ARG A 203 21.33 11.32 4.25
C ARG A 203 20.90 11.49 2.80
N GLN A 204 19.85 12.25 2.55
CA GLN A 204 19.28 12.46 1.21
C GLN A 204 19.45 13.92 0.78
N THR A 205 19.30 14.17 -0.52
CA THR A 205 19.25 15.54 -1.04
C THR A 205 17.98 16.24 -0.56
N PRO A 206 17.97 17.58 -0.43
CA PRO A 206 16.76 18.34 -0.10
C PRO A 206 15.58 17.97 -1.00
N THR A 207 15.82 17.84 -2.30
CA THR A 207 14.81 17.43 -3.28
C THR A 207 14.24 16.03 -3.00
N ASN A 208 15.08 15.05 -2.66
CA ASN A 208 14.61 13.70 -2.34
C ASN A 208 13.81 13.69 -1.03
N CYS A 209 14.22 14.47 -0.03
CA CYS A 209 13.47 14.61 1.21
C CYS A 209 12.09 15.23 0.97
N ASP A 210 12.02 16.33 0.21
CA ASP A 210 10.76 16.98 -0.11
C ASP A 210 9.86 16.08 -0.97
N ASN A 211 10.44 15.31 -1.89
CA ASN A 211 9.70 14.33 -2.67
C ASN A 211 9.12 13.21 -1.79
N TYR A 212 9.83 12.79 -0.73
CA TYR A 212 9.27 11.83 0.22
C TYR A 212 8.02 12.37 0.91
N LEU A 213 8.00 13.64 1.33
CA LEU A 213 6.82 14.26 1.94
C LEU A 213 5.63 14.34 0.97
N ARG A 214 5.89 14.49 -0.33
CA ARG A 214 4.86 14.68 -1.35
C ARG A 214 4.36 13.40 -1.99
N LEU A 215 5.25 12.44 -2.21
CA LEU A 215 5.03 11.24 -3.02
C LEU A 215 5.21 9.97 -2.19
N GLY A 216 5.57 10.10 -0.91
CA GLY A 216 5.76 9.00 0.00
C GLY A 216 7.07 8.22 -0.24
N PRO A 217 7.16 7.01 0.34
CA PRO A 217 8.38 6.20 0.32
C PRO A 217 8.90 5.84 -1.08
N ASP A 218 8.02 5.72 -2.07
CA ASP A 218 8.38 5.35 -3.45
C ASP A 218 9.20 6.43 -4.16
N ALA A 219 9.26 7.65 -3.61
CA ALA A 219 10.04 8.76 -4.14
C ALA A 219 11.55 8.67 -3.82
N VAL A 220 11.95 7.76 -2.94
CA VAL A 220 13.34 7.58 -2.51
C VAL A 220 14.01 6.53 -3.38
N SER A 221 15.01 6.95 -4.16
CA SER A 221 15.64 6.14 -5.21
C SER A 221 16.57 5.03 -4.72
N ALA A 222 17.04 5.08 -3.46
CA ALA A 222 17.91 4.06 -2.87
C ALA A 222 17.62 3.88 -1.36
N PRO A 223 16.61 3.09 -0.99
CA PRO A 223 16.34 2.78 0.41
C PRO A 223 17.41 1.84 0.96
N ASP A 224 18.16 2.28 1.96
CA ASP A 224 19.03 1.40 2.74
C ASP A 224 18.23 0.64 3.83
N ASN A 225 18.90 -0.24 4.56
CA ASN A 225 18.26 -1.03 5.63
C ASN A 225 17.70 -0.14 6.75
N GLU A 226 18.33 1.00 7.05
CA GLU A 226 17.88 1.90 8.11
C GLU A 226 16.59 2.62 7.70
N PHE A 227 16.47 3.03 6.44
CA PHE A 227 15.22 3.54 5.88
C PHE A 227 14.08 2.52 5.99
N LEU A 228 14.34 1.25 5.67
CA LEU A 228 13.32 0.18 5.80
C LEU A 228 12.91 -0.02 7.26
N VAL A 229 13.84 0.06 8.21
CA VAL A 229 13.54 0.01 9.65
C VAL A 229 12.67 1.18 10.07
N HIS A 230 12.90 2.39 9.56
CA HIS A 230 12.04 3.54 9.82
C HIS A 230 10.62 3.33 9.26
N LEU A 231 10.48 2.78 8.05
CA LEU A 231 9.17 2.47 7.47
C LEU A 231 8.39 1.41 8.27
N ASP A 232 9.09 0.37 8.71
CA ASP A 232 8.51 -0.69 9.55
C ASP A 232 8.04 -0.13 10.89
N ARG A 233 8.87 0.72 11.53
CA ARG A 233 8.52 1.41 12.78
C ARG A 233 7.31 2.33 12.61
N ILE A 234 7.28 3.17 11.58
CA ILE A 234 6.14 4.04 11.27
C ILE A 234 4.87 3.20 11.17
N GLY A 235 4.92 2.13 10.36
CA GLY A 235 3.80 1.22 10.18
C GLY A 235 3.31 0.62 11.49
N ALA A 236 4.23 0.04 12.27
CA ALA A 236 3.91 -0.59 13.55
C ALA A 236 3.24 0.39 14.53
N THR A 237 3.80 1.60 14.67
CA THR A 237 3.23 2.61 15.57
C THR A 237 1.86 3.10 15.12
N LEU A 238 1.61 3.19 13.80
CA LEU A 238 0.29 3.53 13.28
C LEU A 238 -0.74 2.44 13.58
N PHE A 239 -0.41 1.17 13.38
CA PHE A 239 -1.36 0.09 13.69
C PHE A 239 -1.66 -0.02 15.18
N ARG A 240 -0.67 0.19 16.06
CA ARG A 240 -0.89 0.31 17.51
C ARG A 240 -1.79 1.49 17.84
N ALA A 241 -1.60 2.65 17.21
CA ALA A 241 -2.48 3.80 17.37
C ALA A 241 -3.93 3.49 16.97
N PHE A 242 -4.16 2.84 15.82
CA PHE A 242 -5.50 2.43 15.41
C PHE A 242 -6.13 1.43 16.40
N GLY A 243 -5.35 0.45 16.87
CA GLY A 243 -5.79 -0.54 17.83
C GLY A 243 -6.16 0.08 19.19
N ALA A 244 -5.33 1.00 19.67
CA ALA A 244 -5.60 1.78 20.88
C ALA A 244 -6.85 2.64 20.73
N ALA A 245 -7.02 3.35 19.59
CA ALA A 245 -8.22 4.12 19.31
C ALA A 245 -9.50 3.26 19.34
N LYS A 246 -9.45 2.05 18.77
CA LYS A 246 -10.58 1.10 18.79
C LYS A 246 -10.96 0.67 20.22
N ARG A 247 -9.99 0.62 21.14
CA ARG A 247 -10.20 0.23 22.55
C ARG A 247 -10.47 1.38 23.51
N SER A 248 -10.02 2.59 23.18
CA SER A 248 -9.97 3.71 24.14
C SER A 248 -11.35 4.20 24.55
N GLY A 249 -12.33 4.10 23.65
CA GLY A 249 -13.64 4.72 23.83
C GLY A 249 -13.59 6.26 23.83
N LEU A 250 -12.45 6.85 23.48
CA LEU A 250 -12.30 8.30 23.39
C LEU A 250 -13.14 8.85 22.23
N PRO A 251 -13.80 10.00 22.41
CA PRO A 251 -14.50 10.65 21.32
C PRO A 251 -13.50 11.04 20.23
N ALA A 252 -13.92 10.93 18.97
CA ALA A 252 -13.16 11.51 17.88
C ALA A 252 -13.17 13.03 18.06
N ALA A 253 -11.99 13.64 18.11
CA ALA A 253 -11.83 15.07 18.30
C ALA A 253 -10.88 15.66 17.25
N GLU A 254 -11.28 16.80 16.69
CA GLU A 254 -10.46 17.61 15.80
C GLU A 254 -9.84 18.78 16.60
N PRO A 255 -8.67 19.30 16.20
CA PRO A 255 -8.06 20.43 16.90
C PRO A 255 -8.85 21.71 16.67
N GLU A 256 -9.01 22.48 17.75
CA GLU A 256 -9.63 23.81 17.72
C GLU A 256 -8.60 24.90 17.42
N ASP A 257 -9.04 26.13 17.14
CA ASP A 257 -8.14 27.28 16.88
C ASP A 257 -7.16 27.52 18.04
N GLN A 258 -7.59 27.27 19.27
CA GLN A 258 -6.72 27.35 20.45
C GLN A 258 -5.62 26.29 20.43
N ASP A 259 -5.93 25.06 20.00
CA ASP A 259 -4.94 23.97 19.89
C ASP A 259 -3.88 24.32 18.85
N TRP A 260 -4.31 24.84 17.68
CA TRP A 260 -3.38 25.29 16.64
C TRP A 260 -2.52 26.48 17.08
N SER A 261 -3.09 27.40 17.89
CA SER A 261 -2.34 28.52 18.46
C SER A 261 -1.20 28.05 19.36
N LEU A 262 -1.42 26.99 20.17
CA LEU A 262 -0.39 26.39 21.01
C LEU A 262 0.75 25.78 20.18
N VAL A 263 0.41 25.14 19.06
CA VAL A 263 1.42 24.59 18.12
C VAL A 263 2.23 25.71 17.48
N ALA A 264 1.57 26.78 17.03
CA ALA A 264 2.23 27.92 16.41
C ALA A 264 3.20 28.61 17.39
N GLU A 265 2.81 28.73 18.65
CA GLU A 265 3.67 29.27 19.70
C GLU A 265 4.89 28.36 19.96
N ALA A 266 4.68 27.05 20.11
CA ALA A 266 5.75 26.08 20.30
C ALA A 266 6.71 26.01 19.09
N PHE A 267 6.18 26.12 17.88
CA PHE A 267 6.95 26.19 16.64
C PHE A 267 7.81 27.45 16.58
N THR A 268 7.26 28.61 16.93
CA THR A 268 8.02 29.87 16.97
C THR A 268 9.12 29.83 18.03
N LYS A 269 8.81 29.31 19.22
CA LYS A 269 9.78 29.14 20.32
C LYS A 269 10.96 28.23 19.95
N SER A 270 10.75 27.29 19.03
CA SER A 270 11.80 26.38 18.53
C SER A 270 12.54 26.92 17.30
N GLY A 271 12.36 28.19 16.96
CA GLY A 271 13.04 28.84 15.83
C GLY A 271 12.38 28.61 14.48
N GLY A 272 11.10 28.24 14.48
CA GLY A 272 10.24 28.28 13.30
C GLY A 272 9.81 29.72 12.96
N THR A 273 9.57 29.98 11.68
CA THR A 273 9.16 31.30 11.17
C THR A 273 7.74 31.29 10.60
N PRO A 274 7.03 32.43 10.56
CA PRO A 274 5.72 32.52 9.91
C PRO A 274 5.74 32.06 8.45
N THR A 275 6.80 32.38 7.70
CA THR A 275 6.98 31.96 6.30
C THR A 275 7.12 30.44 6.18
N GLU A 276 7.84 29.79 7.09
CA GLU A 276 7.92 28.32 7.15
C GLU A 276 6.54 27.71 7.44
N MET A 277 5.76 28.31 8.34
CA MET A 277 4.41 27.83 8.67
C MET A 277 3.44 27.99 7.50
N GLU A 278 3.49 29.12 6.79
CA GLU A 278 2.74 29.35 5.55
C GLU A 278 3.14 28.35 4.46
N ALA A 279 4.44 28.01 4.35
CA ALA A 279 4.91 27.02 3.39
C ALA A 279 4.35 25.62 3.69
N ILE A 280 4.26 25.23 4.96
CA ILE A 280 3.64 23.95 5.35
C ILE A 280 2.13 23.97 5.04
N ALA A 281 1.43 25.04 5.41
CA ALA A 281 -0.01 25.16 5.16
C ALA A 281 -0.36 25.13 3.66
N ASN A 282 0.55 25.65 2.82
CA ASN A 282 0.37 25.74 1.37
C ASN A 282 1.13 24.66 0.58
N ALA A 283 1.48 23.52 1.20
CA ALA A 283 2.35 22.46 0.63
C ALA A 283 1.90 21.84 -0.73
N ASN A 284 0.79 22.31 -1.31
CA ASN A 284 0.43 22.11 -2.71
C ASN A 284 1.32 22.90 -3.70
N GLN A 285 2.09 23.89 -3.23
CA GLN A 285 3.04 24.65 -4.04
C GLN A 285 4.40 23.94 -4.07
N ALA A 286 5.09 23.98 -5.22
CA ALA A 286 6.40 23.38 -5.45
C ALA A 286 7.52 24.14 -4.70
N LEU A 287 7.39 24.27 -3.39
CA LEU A 287 8.38 24.86 -2.50
C LEU A 287 9.44 23.80 -2.18
N SER A 288 10.69 24.11 -2.51
CA SER A 288 11.87 23.38 -2.01
C SER A 288 12.13 23.73 -0.54
N GLY A 289 12.53 22.75 0.26
CA GLY A 289 12.91 22.93 1.66
C GLY A 289 11.76 22.73 2.66
N LEU A 290 10.84 21.80 2.40
CA LEU A 290 9.71 21.49 3.30
C LEU A 290 10.11 20.56 4.46
N CYS A 291 11.10 19.69 4.26
CA CYS A 291 11.53 18.77 5.33
C CYS A 291 11.91 19.46 6.66
N PRO A 292 12.81 20.47 6.68
CA PRO A 292 13.16 21.17 7.92
C PRO A 292 11.96 21.80 8.65
N PRO A 293 11.09 22.60 8.00
CA PRO A 293 9.93 23.17 8.67
C PRO A 293 8.91 22.10 9.09
N THR A 294 8.69 21.03 8.32
CA THR A 294 7.83 19.92 8.75
C THR A 294 8.39 19.20 9.99
N ALA A 295 9.71 18.99 10.05
CA ALA A 295 10.36 18.41 11.23
C ALA A 295 10.16 19.29 12.48
N LYS A 296 10.31 20.62 12.34
CA LYS A 296 10.03 21.58 13.41
C LYS A 296 8.56 21.51 13.86
N LEU A 297 7.61 21.41 12.93
CA LEU A 297 6.18 21.29 13.24
C LEU A 297 5.89 20.03 14.05
N PHE A 298 6.46 18.89 13.67
CA PHE A 298 6.24 17.64 14.40
C PHE A 298 6.89 17.68 15.79
N ALA A 299 8.07 18.29 15.91
CA ALA A 299 8.71 18.51 17.20
C ALA A 299 7.86 19.42 18.11
N ALA A 300 7.30 20.50 17.56
CA ALA A 300 6.40 21.40 18.29
C ALA A 300 5.14 20.67 18.77
N ALA A 301 4.48 19.90 17.88
CA ALA A 301 3.30 19.10 18.24
C ALA A 301 3.60 18.04 19.33
N LEU A 302 4.78 17.41 19.27
CA LEU A 302 5.22 16.44 20.28
C LEU A 302 5.51 17.08 21.65
N SER A 303 5.80 18.38 21.69
CA SER A 303 6.01 19.10 22.95
C SER A 303 4.71 19.38 23.70
N LEU A 304 3.56 19.38 23.00
CA LEU A 304 2.25 19.63 23.59
C LEU A 304 1.75 18.41 24.37
N GLN A 305 1.19 18.68 25.55
CA GLN A 305 0.66 17.69 26.48
C GLN A 305 -0.87 17.78 26.58
N GLY A 306 -1.50 16.70 27.01
CA GLY A 306 -2.94 16.65 27.25
C GLY A 306 -3.77 16.67 25.96
N GLU A 307 -5.07 16.97 26.11
CA GLU A 307 -6.05 16.93 25.01
C GLU A 307 -5.66 17.80 23.81
N PRO A 308 -5.19 19.07 23.98
CA PRO A 308 -4.72 19.88 22.84
C PRO A 308 -3.61 19.21 22.04
N GLY A 309 -2.62 18.65 22.73
CA GLY A 309 -1.53 17.93 22.09
C GLY A 309 -2.04 16.70 21.34
N ARG A 310 -2.93 15.93 21.95
CA ARG A 310 -3.54 14.75 21.33
C ARG A 310 -4.25 15.13 20.03
N HIS A 311 -5.11 16.15 20.05
CA HIS A 311 -5.86 16.58 18.86
C HIS A 311 -4.93 16.96 17.71
N VAL A 312 -3.92 17.78 18.00
CA VAL A 312 -2.92 18.19 16.98
C VAL A 312 -2.20 16.97 16.41
N LYS A 313 -1.69 16.08 17.28
CA LYS A 313 -0.92 14.90 16.85
C LYS A 313 -1.76 13.97 15.97
N THR A 314 -3.01 13.70 16.36
CA THR A 314 -3.91 12.84 15.58
C THR A 314 -4.34 13.48 14.27
N ALA A 315 -4.56 14.80 14.23
CA ALA A 315 -4.86 15.53 13.00
C ALA A 315 -3.68 15.54 12.02
N LEU A 316 -2.46 15.78 12.50
CA LEU A 316 -1.25 15.70 11.67
C LEU A 316 -1.05 14.30 11.10
N LEU A 317 -1.21 13.26 11.93
CA LEU A 317 -1.15 11.87 11.46
C LEU A 317 -2.22 11.59 10.40
N TYR A 318 -3.45 12.07 10.60
CA TYR A 318 -4.53 11.87 9.65
C TYR A 318 -4.27 12.58 8.31
N ALA A 319 -3.70 13.79 8.34
CA ALA A 319 -3.28 14.51 7.14
C ALA A 319 -2.20 13.74 6.35
N ILE A 320 -1.19 13.19 7.05
CA ILE A 320 -0.14 12.34 6.43
C ILE A 320 -0.75 11.11 5.73
N MET A 321 -1.86 10.57 6.24
CA MET A 321 -2.49 9.39 5.64
C MET A 321 -3.40 9.69 4.45
N LYS A 322 -3.89 10.92 4.34
CA LYS A 322 -4.75 11.37 3.25
C LYS A 322 -3.96 11.77 2.00
N ASN A 323 -2.76 12.31 2.20
CA ASN A 323 -1.84 12.72 1.14
C ASN A 323 -0.94 11.54 0.70
#